data_AF-A0A803NE87-F1
#
_entry.id   AF-A0A803NE87-F1
#
_cell.length_a   1.000
_cell.length_b   1.000
_cell.length_c   1.000
_cell.angle_alpha   90.00
_cell.angle_beta   90.00
_cell.angle_gamma   90.00
#
_symmetry.space_group_name_H-M   'P 1'
#
loop_
_entity.id
_entity.type
_entity.pdbx_description
1 polymer ?
#
loop_
_entity_poly.entity_id
_entity_poly.type
_entity_poly.pdbx_seq_one_letter_code
_entity_poly.pdbx_strand_id
1 'polypeptide(L)'
;ATGFDPTSFKAKMVARSLHEKENLCLYGLPNETWEVNLPVEEVPPELPEPALGINFARDGMQEKDWLSLVAVHSDSWLLAVAFYFGARFGFTKNERKKLFQMINDLPTVFEILNGNAKQPKDHSGPHNSSSKNKSGGKVANYFLSI
;
A
#
# COMPACT_ATOMS: atom_id res chain seq x y z
N ALA A 1 -13.62 -9.61 4.58
CA ALA A 1 -13.05 -9.09 3.33
C ALA A 1 -12.43 -7.74 3.66
N THR A 2 -11.23 -7.78 4.23
CA THR A 2 -10.31 -6.65 4.33
C THR A 2 -9.49 -6.74 3.05
N GLY A 3 -9.72 -5.83 2.12
CA GLY A 3 -9.19 -5.95 0.77
C GLY A 3 -9.21 -4.60 0.10
N PHE A 4 -8.16 -4.32 -0.66
CA PHE A 4 -8.04 -3.10 -1.45
C PHE A 4 -9.35 -2.82 -2.22
N ASP A 5 -9.95 -1.65 -2.01
CA ASP A 5 -11.09 -1.18 -2.76
C ASP A 5 -10.64 -0.36 -3.99
N PRO A 6 -10.68 -0.92 -5.21
CA PRO A 6 -10.35 -0.20 -6.43
C PRO A 6 -11.27 0.99 -6.71
N THR A 7 -12.45 1.05 -6.11
CA THR A 7 -13.41 2.15 -6.27
C THR A 7 -12.94 3.39 -5.52
N SER A 8 -12.60 3.23 -4.23
CA SER A 8 -11.99 4.27 -3.39
C SER A 8 -10.70 4.81 -4.02
N PHE A 9 -9.83 3.92 -4.52
CA PHE A 9 -8.60 4.31 -5.21
C PHE A 9 -8.88 5.19 -6.44
N LYS A 10 -9.75 4.73 -7.36
CA LYS A 10 -10.10 5.50 -8.56
C LYS A 10 -10.76 6.82 -8.23
N ALA A 11 -11.66 6.86 -7.24
CA ALA A 11 -12.34 8.07 -6.82
C ALA A 11 -11.37 9.16 -6.35
N LYS A 12 -10.30 8.79 -5.63
CA LYS A 12 -9.25 9.72 -5.20
C LYS A 12 -8.40 10.24 -6.35
N MET A 13 -8.10 9.36 -7.31
CA MET A 13 -7.30 9.71 -8.49
C MET A 13 -8.07 10.55 -9.51
N VAL A 14 -9.37 10.39 -9.66
CA VAL A 14 -10.13 11.16 -10.66
C VAL A 14 -10.57 12.53 -10.12
N ALA A 15 -10.43 12.77 -8.81
CA ALA A 15 -10.83 13.99 -8.15
C ALA A 15 -10.31 15.25 -8.87
N ARG A 16 -11.21 16.22 -9.08
CA ARG A 16 -10.95 17.43 -9.87
C ARG A 16 -9.81 18.28 -9.30
N SER A 17 -9.59 18.21 -7.98
CA SER A 17 -8.55 18.96 -7.24
C SER A 17 -7.11 18.64 -7.65
N LEU A 18 -6.88 17.61 -8.46
CA LEU A 18 -5.53 17.26 -8.94
C LEU A 18 -5.03 18.16 -10.08
N HIS A 19 -5.91 18.93 -10.74
CA HIS A 19 -5.53 19.80 -11.86
C HIS A 19 -4.85 21.10 -11.43
N GLU A 20 -5.05 21.52 -10.18
CA GLU A 20 -4.62 22.85 -9.70
C GLU A 20 -3.37 22.80 -8.82
N LYS A 21 -2.83 21.61 -8.53
CA LYS A 21 -1.69 21.42 -7.64
C LYS A 21 -0.57 20.67 -8.35
N GLU A 22 0.65 21.17 -8.26
CA GLU A 22 1.84 20.51 -8.79
C GLU A 22 2.39 19.48 -7.80
N ASN A 23 3.11 18.46 -8.28
CA ASN A 23 3.91 17.55 -7.46
C ASN A 23 3.12 16.76 -6.40
N LEU A 24 1.98 16.18 -6.79
CA LEU A 24 1.19 15.37 -5.86
C LEU A 24 1.75 13.96 -5.71
N CYS A 25 1.55 13.39 -4.52
CA CYS A 25 1.83 12.01 -4.16
C CYS A 25 0.55 11.29 -3.74
N LEU A 26 0.48 9.97 -3.93
CA LEU A 26 -0.60 9.13 -3.42
C LEU A 26 -0.12 8.34 -2.19
N TYR A 27 -0.83 8.49 -1.08
CA TYR A 27 -0.58 7.82 0.18
C TYR A 27 -1.68 6.79 0.49
N GLY A 28 -1.27 5.58 0.83
CA GLY A 28 -2.13 4.54 1.41
C GLY A 28 -2.03 4.59 2.93
N LEU A 29 -3.17 4.68 3.61
CA LEU A 29 -3.25 4.78 5.06
C LEU A 29 -3.61 3.43 5.69
N PRO A 30 -3.18 3.15 6.94
CA PRO A 30 -3.48 1.89 7.64
C PRO A 30 -4.97 1.60 7.86
N ASN A 31 -5.83 2.62 7.74
CA ASN A 31 -7.29 2.50 7.84
C ASN A 31 -7.96 2.13 6.50
N GLU A 32 -7.19 1.57 5.55
CA GLU A 32 -7.66 1.16 4.22
C GLU A 32 -8.15 2.33 3.34
N THR A 33 -7.77 3.57 3.65
CA THR A 33 -8.10 4.75 2.85
C THR A 33 -6.91 5.30 2.09
N TRP A 34 -7.20 6.09 1.05
CA TRP A 34 -6.20 6.72 0.20
C TRP A 34 -6.29 8.24 0.27
N GLU A 35 -5.13 8.89 0.25
CA GLU A 35 -5.01 10.35 0.29
C GLU A 35 -4.06 10.83 -0.80
N VAL A 36 -4.46 11.89 -1.51
CA VAL A 36 -3.55 12.61 -2.41
C VAL A 36 -3.14 13.90 -1.75
N ASN A 37 -1.84 14.07 -1.53
CA ASN A 37 -1.28 15.22 -0.83
C ASN A 37 0.11 15.59 -1.40
N LEU A 38 0.63 16.74 -0.98
CA LEU A 38 2.02 17.12 -1.25
C LEU A 38 2.99 16.20 -0.48
N PRO A 39 4.24 16.04 -0.97
CA PRO A 39 5.27 15.36 -0.21
C PRO A 39 5.47 16.01 1.16
N VAL A 40 5.88 15.21 2.14
CA VAL A 40 6.17 15.70 3.50
C VAL A 40 7.43 16.57 3.44
N GLU A 41 7.40 17.75 4.07
CA GLU A 41 8.54 18.70 4.08
C GLU A 41 9.64 18.36 5.09
N GLU A 42 9.47 17.30 5.90
CA GLU A 42 10.42 16.93 6.95
C GLU A 42 11.75 16.40 6.40
N VAL A 43 12.86 16.86 6.99
CA VAL A 43 14.23 16.48 6.58
C VAL A 43 15.02 15.93 7.77
N PRO A 44 15.44 14.64 7.76
CA PRO A 44 15.09 13.61 6.78
C PRO A 44 13.66 13.06 7.00
N PRO A 45 12.97 12.63 5.94
CA PRO A 45 11.64 12.03 6.08
C PRO A 45 11.72 10.72 6.87
N GLU A 46 10.72 10.47 7.71
CA GLU A 46 10.68 9.25 8.50
C GLU A 46 10.39 8.01 7.65
N LEU A 47 9.48 8.10 6.68
CA LEU A 47 9.06 6.98 5.84
C LEU A 47 9.56 7.13 4.39
N PRO A 48 9.69 6.03 3.63
CA PRO A 48 9.91 6.10 2.19
C PRO A 48 8.86 6.99 1.51
N GLU A 49 9.30 7.85 0.60
CA GLU A 49 8.42 8.76 -0.12
C GLU A 49 7.71 8.04 -1.29
N PRO A 50 6.40 8.29 -1.51
CA PRO A 50 5.71 7.81 -2.70
C PRO A 50 6.18 8.54 -3.96
N ALA A 51 5.76 8.05 -5.12
CA ALA A 51 6.08 8.69 -6.40
C ALA A 51 5.51 10.13 -6.46
N LEU A 52 6.40 11.08 -6.72
CA LEU A 52 6.08 12.50 -6.87
C LEU A 52 5.58 12.82 -8.27
N GLY A 53 4.59 13.71 -8.37
CA GLY A 53 4.13 14.23 -9.65
C GLY A 53 3.28 13.25 -10.43
N ILE A 54 2.54 12.37 -9.74
CA ILE A 54 1.60 11.43 -10.38
C ILE A 54 0.58 12.14 -11.29
N ASN A 55 0.30 13.42 -11.04
CA ASN A 55 -0.62 14.22 -11.83
C ASN A 55 -0.04 14.73 -13.16
N PHE A 56 1.28 14.73 -13.38
CA PHE A 56 1.87 15.25 -14.62
C PHE A 56 1.60 14.38 -15.85
N ALA A 57 1.59 13.05 -15.67
CA ALA A 57 1.35 12.13 -16.77
C ALA A 57 -0.14 11.97 -17.13
N ARG A 58 -1.05 12.49 -16.29
CA ARG A 58 -2.50 12.24 -16.39
C ARG A 58 -3.08 12.60 -17.75
N ASP A 59 -2.79 13.80 -18.24
CA ASP A 59 -3.37 14.31 -19.49
C ASP A 59 -2.59 13.86 -20.74
N GLY A 60 -1.42 13.25 -20.55
CA GLY A 60 -0.55 12.76 -21.62
C GLY A 60 -0.79 11.31 -22.02
N MET A 61 -1.71 10.58 -21.36
CA MET A 61 -1.97 9.17 -21.64
C MET A 61 -3.43 8.79 -21.36
N GLN A 62 -3.84 7.59 -21.78
CA GLN A 62 -5.18 7.09 -21.49
C GLN A 62 -5.36 6.90 -19.98
N GLU A 63 -6.54 7.24 -19.45
CA GLU A 63 -6.82 7.14 -18.01
C GLU A 63 -6.50 5.76 -17.42
N LYS A 64 -6.78 4.68 -18.17
CA LYS A 64 -6.44 3.32 -17.77
C LYS A 64 -4.94 3.10 -17.61
N ASP A 65 -4.14 3.61 -18.54
CA ASP A 65 -2.69 3.46 -18.53
C ASP A 65 -2.07 4.32 -17.43
N TRP A 66 -2.63 5.52 -17.22
CA TRP A 66 -2.26 6.39 -16.11
C TRP A 66 -2.55 5.76 -14.74
N LEU A 67 -3.77 5.25 -14.53
CA LEU A 67 -4.13 4.55 -13.30
C LEU A 67 -3.25 3.31 -13.07
N SER A 68 -2.89 2.61 -14.14
CA SER A 68 -1.96 1.47 -14.07
C SER A 68 -0.54 1.90 -13.68
N LEU A 69 -0.05 3.02 -14.20
CA LEU A 69 1.24 3.58 -13.81
C LEU A 69 1.26 3.93 -12.32
N VAL A 70 0.25 4.64 -11.84
CA VAL A 70 0.10 5.00 -10.42
C VAL A 70 0.02 3.75 -9.55
N ALA A 71 -0.67 2.70 -10.01
CA ALA A 71 -0.76 1.41 -9.31
C ALA A 71 0.60 0.75 -9.10
N VAL A 72 1.44 0.67 -10.14
CA VAL A 72 2.78 0.06 -10.06
C VAL A 72 3.69 0.85 -9.11
N HIS A 73 3.60 2.18 -9.13
CA HIS A 73 4.33 3.03 -8.19
C HIS A 73 3.83 2.84 -6.75
N SER A 74 2.52 2.67 -6.55
CA SER A 74 1.91 2.40 -5.24
C SER A 74 2.37 1.04 -4.69
N ASP A 75 2.37 -0.01 -5.52
CA ASP A 75 2.86 -1.35 -5.14
C ASP A 75 4.32 -1.29 -4.66
N SER A 76 5.17 -0.56 -5.38
CA SER A 76 6.59 -0.37 -5.01
C SER A 76 6.76 0.39 -3.70
N TRP A 77 5.95 1.44 -3.49
CA TRP A 77 5.98 2.25 -2.28
C TRP A 77 5.53 1.46 -1.04
N LEU A 78 4.45 0.68 -1.14
CA LEU A 78 3.97 -0.18 -0.05
C LEU A 78 5.03 -1.21 0.37
N LEU A 79 5.72 -1.80 -0.60
CA LEU A 79 6.84 -2.72 -0.32
C LEU A 79 7.97 -2.00 0.42
N ALA A 80 8.35 -0.79 -0.02
CA ALA A 80 9.37 0.00 0.64
C ALA A 80 9.01 0.33 2.10
N VAL A 81 7.76 0.76 2.35
CA VAL A 81 7.25 1.06 3.71
C VAL A 81 7.26 -0.19 4.59
N ALA A 82 6.78 -1.33 4.08
CA ALA A 82 6.76 -2.58 4.84
C ALA A 82 8.18 -3.02 5.27
N PHE A 83 9.15 -2.94 4.36
CA PHE A 83 10.53 -3.32 4.65
C PHE A 83 11.29 -2.27 5.47
N TYR A 84 10.93 -0.99 5.37
CA TYR A 84 11.41 0.05 6.27
C TYR A 84 11.05 -0.28 7.73
N PHE A 85 9.78 -0.60 8.00
CA PHE A 85 9.35 -1.01 9.33
C PHE A 85 9.98 -2.33 9.76
N GLY A 86 10.10 -3.30 8.84
CA GLY A 86 10.82 -4.54 9.10
C GLY A 86 12.25 -4.28 9.58
N ALA A 87 12.99 -3.37 8.94
CA ALA A 87 14.33 -2.98 9.37
C ALA A 87 14.31 -2.28 10.74
N ARG A 88 13.39 -1.34 10.97
CA ARG A 88 13.27 -0.58 12.24
C ARG A 88 12.89 -1.47 13.43
N PHE A 89 12.15 -2.55 13.18
CA PHE A 89 11.81 -3.57 14.18
C PHE A 89 12.87 -4.68 14.32
N GLY A 90 13.96 -4.61 13.57
CA GLY A 90 15.06 -5.57 13.67
C GLY A 90 14.77 -6.93 13.02
N PHE A 91 13.93 -6.98 11.98
CA PHE A 91 13.59 -8.24 11.30
C PHE A 91 14.84 -8.95 10.78
N THR A 92 14.98 -10.20 11.20
CA THR A 92 15.95 -11.17 10.69
C THR A 92 15.66 -11.53 9.23
N LYS A 93 16.59 -12.27 8.62
CA LYS A 93 16.40 -12.83 7.27
C LYS A 93 15.10 -13.65 7.14
N ASN A 94 14.75 -14.41 8.17
CA ASN A 94 13.58 -15.27 8.14
C ASN A 94 12.28 -14.46 8.24
N GLU A 95 12.25 -13.43 9.08
CA GLU A 95 11.08 -12.54 9.22
C GLU A 95 10.85 -11.71 7.95
N ARG A 96 11.92 -11.21 7.32
CA ARG A 96 11.84 -10.56 6.00
C ARG A 96 11.27 -11.49 4.94
N LYS A 97 11.69 -12.77 4.92
CA LYS A 97 11.15 -13.78 4.02
C LYS A 97 9.66 -14.03 4.28
N LYS A 98 9.25 -14.14 5.55
CA LYS A 98 7.85 -14.33 5.94
C LYS A 98 6.99 -13.13 5.54
N LEU A 99 7.45 -11.91 5.79
CA LEU A 99 6.79 -10.68 5.37
C LEU A 99 6.60 -10.64 3.85
N PHE A 100 7.66 -10.94 3.10
CA PHE A 100 7.58 -11.00 1.64
C PHE A 100 6.55 -12.03 1.16
N GLN A 101 6.50 -13.21 1.78
CA GLN A 101 5.51 -14.23 1.41
C GLN A 101 4.09 -13.73 1.65
N MET A 102 3.82 -13.15 2.82
CA MET A 102 2.49 -12.60 3.15
C MET A 102 2.06 -11.51 2.17
N ILE A 103 2.97 -10.62 1.78
CA ILE A 103 2.69 -9.58 0.78
C ILE A 103 2.37 -10.20 -0.59
N ASN A 104 3.10 -11.22 -1.02
CA ASN A 104 2.89 -11.86 -2.33
C ASN A 104 1.70 -12.83 -2.37
N ASP A 105 1.15 -13.21 -1.22
CA ASP A 105 -0.09 -14.00 -1.17
C ASP A 105 -1.32 -13.15 -1.51
N LEU A 106 -1.15 -11.83 -1.60
CA LEU A 106 -2.17 -10.88 -2.01
C LEU A 106 -1.94 -10.41 -3.46
N PRO A 107 -3.01 -10.18 -4.23
CA PRO A 107 -2.88 -9.55 -5.53
C PRO A 107 -2.40 -8.11 -5.38
N THR A 108 -1.57 -7.65 -6.31
CA THR A 108 -1.08 -6.27 -6.28
C THR A 108 -2.18 -5.27 -6.66
N VAL A 109 -2.00 -3.98 -6.34
CA VAL A 109 -2.92 -2.92 -6.75
C VAL A 109 -3.07 -2.90 -8.27
N PHE A 110 -1.95 -3.07 -9.00
CA PHE A 110 -1.96 -3.18 -10.46
C PHE A 110 -2.77 -4.39 -10.96
N GLU A 111 -2.60 -5.57 -10.34
CA GLU A 111 -3.33 -6.77 -10.73
C GLU A 111 -4.84 -6.62 -10.49
N ILE A 112 -5.24 -6.04 -9.36
CA ILE A 112 -6.66 -5.78 -9.07
C ILE A 112 -7.25 -4.78 -10.05
N LEU A 113 -6.56 -3.67 -10.32
CA LEU A 113 -7.06 -2.64 -11.23
C LEU A 113 -7.21 -3.12 -12.68
N ASN A 114 -6.35 -4.03 -13.11
CA ASN A 114 -6.40 -4.61 -14.46
C ASN A 114 -7.25 -5.88 -14.55
N GLY A 115 -7.88 -6.32 -13.45
CA GLY A 115 -8.73 -7.53 -13.45
C GLY A 115 -7.95 -8.84 -13.56
N ASN A 116 -6.64 -8.82 -13.25
CA ASN A 116 -5.73 -9.95 -13.32
C ASN A 116 -5.45 -10.59 -11.95
N ALA A 117 -6.17 -10.18 -10.91
CA ALA A 117 -6.00 -10.70 -9.56
C ALA A 117 -6.19 -12.23 -9.51
N LYS A 118 -5.14 -12.95 -9.13
CA LYS A 118 -5.20 -14.40 -8.90
C LYS A 118 -5.91 -14.66 -7.57
N GLN A 119 -6.73 -15.71 -7.53
CA GLN A 119 -7.33 -16.19 -6.29
C GLN A 119 -6.22 -16.61 -5.30
N PRO A 120 -6.38 -16.36 -3.99
CA PRO A 120 -5.42 -16.80 -2.98
C PRO A 120 -5.15 -18.30 -3.11
N LYS A 121 -3.87 -18.70 -3.09
CA LYS A 121 -3.51 -20.12 -3.06
C LYS A 121 -3.87 -20.69 -1.69
N ASP A 122 -4.98 -21.41 -1.59
CA ASP A 122 -5.34 -22.21 -0.41
C ASP A 122 -4.21 -23.19 -0.08
N HIS A 123 -3.37 -22.85 0.89
CA HIS A 123 -2.45 -23.81 1.50
C HIS A 123 -3.21 -24.57 2.60
N SER A 124 -3.94 -25.62 2.21
CA SER A 124 -4.49 -26.58 3.16
C SER A 124 -3.35 -27.43 3.77
N GLY A 125 -3.05 -27.21 5.04
CA GLY A 125 -2.17 -28.03 5.88
C GLY A 125 -2.69 -28.09 7.33
N PRO A 126 -2.52 -29.21 8.07
CA PRO A 126 -3.44 -29.61 9.16
C PRO A 126 -3.15 -28.99 10.55
N HIS A 127 -4.24 -28.60 11.24
CA HIS A 127 -4.52 -28.49 12.70
C HIS A 127 -3.37 -28.36 13.73
N ASN A 128 -3.45 -27.40 14.67
CA ASN A 128 -3.89 -27.66 16.06
C ASN A 128 -4.02 -26.38 16.94
N SER A 129 -4.93 -26.45 17.91
CA SER A 129 -5.40 -25.44 18.87
C SER A 129 -4.40 -24.97 19.96
N SER A 130 -4.54 -23.73 20.45
CA SER A 130 -4.74 -23.40 21.88
C SER A 130 -4.64 -21.89 22.18
N SER A 131 -5.41 -21.47 23.18
CA SER A 131 -5.77 -20.10 23.58
C SER A 131 -4.85 -19.47 24.63
N LYS A 132 -4.69 -18.13 24.63
CA LYS A 132 -4.73 -17.27 25.85
C LYS A 132 -4.58 -15.75 25.57
N ASN A 133 -5.47 -14.98 26.19
CA ASN A 133 -5.51 -13.51 26.31
C ASN A 133 -4.37 -12.93 27.18
N LYS A 134 -3.89 -11.70 26.91
CA LYS A 134 -4.05 -10.50 27.79
C LYS A 134 -3.52 -9.19 27.16
N SER A 135 -4.04 -8.10 27.70
CA SER A 135 -4.15 -6.69 27.30
C SER A 135 -2.94 -5.75 27.49
N GLY A 136 -2.89 -4.69 26.68
CA GLY A 136 -2.68 -3.31 27.17
C GLY A 136 -1.45 -2.55 26.66
N GLY A 137 -1.68 -1.54 25.80
CA GLY A 137 -0.71 -0.48 25.46
C GLY A 137 -1.19 0.35 24.26
N LYS A 138 -1.74 1.55 24.50
CA LYS A 138 -2.08 2.51 23.44
C LYS A 138 -0.80 3.16 22.91
N VAL A 139 -0.36 2.70 21.76
CA VAL A 139 0.56 3.43 20.87
C VAL A 139 -0.28 3.84 19.66
N ALA A 140 -0.12 5.08 19.19
CA ALA A 140 -0.82 5.56 18.00
C ALA A 140 -0.38 4.71 16.81
N ASN A 141 -1.21 3.71 16.51
CA ASN A 141 -0.85 2.60 15.65
C ASN A 141 -1.11 3.00 14.20
N TYR A 142 -0.07 3.44 13.49
CA TYR A 142 -0.04 3.38 12.03
C TYR A 142 0.21 1.93 11.55
N PHE A 143 -0.36 0.95 12.24
CA PHE A 143 -0.17 -0.46 11.90
C PHE A 143 -1.09 -0.81 10.76
N LEU A 144 -0.47 -0.95 9.59
CA LEU A 144 -0.95 -1.67 8.42
C LEU A 144 -1.73 -2.92 8.87
N SER A 145 -3.05 -2.84 8.80
CA SER A 145 -3.86 -4.05 8.68
C SER A 145 -3.89 -4.35 7.18
N ILE A 146 -2.94 -5.17 6.74
CA ILE A 146 -3.03 -5.85 5.45
C ILE A 146 -3.82 -7.14 5.67
#